data_AF-A0AAP9E9N9-F1
#
_entry.id   AF-A0AAP9E9N9-F1
#
_cell.length_a   1.000
_cell.length_b   1.000
_cell.length_c   1.000
_cell.angle_alpha   90.00
_cell.angle_beta   90.00
_cell.angle_gamma   90.00
#
_symmetry.space_group_name_H-M   'P 1'
#
loop_
_entity.id
_entity.type
_entity.pdbx_description
1 polymer ?
#
loop_
_entity_poly.entity_id
_entity_poly.type
_entity_poly.pdbx_seq_one_letter_code
_entity_poly.pdbx_strand_id
1 'polypeptide(L)'
;MTKIQKLVISVVMTAVPLVAYADAADRFARFEAGVRAVEDRCNDYYSLVDATIGSNLTNEEYERAKSQLQVLRPRIAKTLAHMSCEEAAEAVAEMGGLPYLKVWERR
;
A
#
# COMPACT_ATOMS: atom_id res chain seq x y z
N MET A 1 57.62 0.22 -34.61
CA MET A 1 56.25 0.35 -35.17
C MET A 1 55.61 -1.03 -34.95
N THR A 2 54.55 -1.21 -34.18
CA THR A 2 53.22 -0.61 -34.32
C THR A 2 52.49 -0.65 -32.97
N LYS A 3 51.85 0.46 -32.61
CA LYS A 3 50.98 0.61 -31.44
C LYS A 3 49.70 -0.18 -31.65
N ILE A 4 49.29 -1.02 -30.70
CA ILE A 4 47.91 -1.51 -30.65
C ILE A 4 47.24 -0.85 -29.46
N GLN A 5 46.37 0.10 -29.79
CA GLN A 5 45.56 0.87 -28.87
C GLN A 5 44.36 0.04 -28.38
N LYS A 6 44.16 0.10 -27.06
CA LYS A 6 42.89 0.19 -26.31
C LYS A 6 41.64 -0.44 -26.93
N LEU A 7 41.04 -1.37 -26.20
CA LEU A 7 39.59 -1.37 -25.99
C LEU A 7 39.31 -1.69 -24.50
N VAL A 8 39.24 -0.63 -23.70
CA VAL A 8 38.69 -0.72 -22.34
C VAL A 8 37.18 -0.69 -22.53
N ILE A 9 36.55 -1.87 -22.44
CA ILE A 9 35.09 -1.98 -22.44
C ILE A 9 34.63 -1.54 -21.05
N SER A 10 34.40 -0.23 -20.89
CA SER A 10 33.68 0.30 -19.74
C SER A 10 32.21 -0.10 -19.87
N VAL A 11 31.84 -1.22 -19.26
CA VAL A 11 30.45 -1.52 -18.97
C VAL A 11 30.00 -0.50 -17.94
N VAL A 12 29.44 0.60 -18.42
CA VAL A 12 28.62 1.49 -17.59
C VAL A 12 27.37 0.68 -17.26
N MET A 13 27.42 -0.05 -16.16
CA MET A 13 26.22 -0.46 -15.44
C MET A 13 25.51 0.83 -15.08
N THR A 14 24.56 1.23 -15.93
CA THR A 14 23.59 2.25 -15.60
C THR A 14 22.82 1.71 -14.40
N ALA A 15 23.23 2.13 -13.21
CA ALA A 15 22.44 2.01 -12.00
C ALA A 15 21.16 2.82 -12.25
N VAL A 16 20.15 2.17 -12.81
CA VAL A 16 18.81 2.72 -12.83
C VAL A 16 18.45 2.91 -11.36
N PRO A 17 18.14 4.14 -10.90
CA PRO A 17 17.62 4.30 -9.56
C PRO A 17 16.30 3.54 -9.52
N LEU A 18 16.30 2.41 -8.81
CA LEU A 18 15.09 1.78 -8.30
C LEU A 18 14.49 2.79 -7.34
N VAL A 19 13.74 3.75 -7.88
CA VAL A 19 12.82 4.57 -7.12
C VAL A 19 11.84 3.56 -6.53
N ALA A 20 12.03 3.22 -5.26
CA ALA A 20 11.17 2.32 -4.50
C ALA A 20 9.83 3.02 -4.30
N TYR A 21 9.02 3.07 -5.37
CA TYR A 21 7.59 3.19 -5.23
C TYR A 21 7.15 2.05 -4.31
N ALA A 22 6.41 2.38 -3.25
CA ALA A 22 5.71 1.35 -2.48
C ALA A 22 4.96 0.47 -3.48
N ASP A 23 5.29 -0.83 -3.51
CA ASP A 23 4.70 -1.74 -4.46
C ASP A 23 3.17 -1.76 -4.28
N ALA A 24 2.43 -2.13 -5.31
CA ALA A 24 0.97 -2.12 -5.25
C ALA A 24 0.42 -2.98 -4.09
N ALA A 25 1.14 -4.04 -3.72
CA ALA A 25 0.80 -4.93 -2.61
C ALA A 25 1.01 -4.25 -1.24
N ASP A 26 2.07 -3.47 -1.02
CA ASP A 26 2.30 -2.74 0.24
C ASP A 26 1.23 -1.66 0.45
N ARG A 27 0.87 -0.92 -0.61
CA ARG A 27 -0.23 0.05 -0.54
C ARG A 27 -1.54 -0.63 -0.19
N PHE A 28 -1.86 -1.75 -0.86
CA PHE A 28 -3.05 -2.54 -0.55
C PHE A 28 -3.00 -3.08 0.88
N ALA A 29 -1.87 -3.61 1.34
CA ALA A 29 -1.72 -4.15 2.70
C ALA A 29 -1.97 -3.09 3.78
N ARG A 30 -1.42 -1.88 3.62
CA ARG A 30 -1.63 -0.76 4.56
C ARG A 30 -3.07 -0.29 4.55
N PHE A 31 -3.65 -0.15 3.36
CA PHE A 31 -5.04 0.24 3.19
C PHE A 31 -6.00 -0.76 3.85
N GLU A 32 -5.91 -2.04 3.49
CA GLU A 32 -6.70 -3.14 4.04
C GLU A 32 -6.52 -3.27 5.57
N ALA A 33 -5.30 -3.09 6.08
CA ALA A 33 -5.03 -3.08 7.51
C ALA A 33 -5.70 -1.88 8.22
N GLY A 34 -5.69 -0.70 7.59
CA GLY A 34 -6.39 0.48 8.08
C GLY A 34 -7.90 0.31 8.09
N VAL A 35 -8.46 -0.27 7.01
CA VAL A 35 -9.88 -0.58 6.89
C VAL A 35 -10.33 -1.46 8.06
N ARG A 36 -9.66 -2.60 8.25
CA ARG A 36 -9.96 -3.53 9.34
C ARG A 36 -9.78 -2.93 10.73
N ALA A 37 -8.86 -1.97 10.89
CA ALA A 37 -8.66 -1.26 12.15
C ALA A 37 -9.79 -0.26 12.44
N VAL A 38 -10.38 0.35 11.41
CA VAL A 38 -11.57 1.19 11.56
C VAL A 38 -12.79 0.33 11.86
N GLU A 39 -13.01 -0.76 11.12
CA GLU A 39 -14.16 -1.66 11.32
C GLU A 39 -14.18 -2.30 12.72
N ASP A 40 -13.02 -2.59 13.33
CA ASP A 40 -12.94 -3.11 14.71
C ASP A 40 -13.52 -2.14 15.76
N ARG A 41 -13.50 -0.84 15.47
CA ARG A 41 -13.81 0.23 16.44
C ARG A 41 -15.11 0.95 16.10
N CYS A 42 -15.41 1.11 14.82
CA CYS A 42 -16.39 2.03 14.30
C CYS A 42 -17.54 1.27 13.64
N ASN A 43 -18.47 0.77 14.45
CA ASN A 43 -19.57 -0.13 14.04
C ASN A 43 -20.51 0.45 12.96
N ASP A 44 -20.49 1.76 12.74
CA ASP A 44 -21.36 2.44 11.77
C ASP A 44 -20.73 2.53 10.37
N TYR A 45 -19.47 2.11 10.21
CA TYR A 45 -18.73 2.16 8.95
C TYR A 45 -18.50 0.77 8.39
N TYR A 46 -18.96 0.54 7.16
CA TYR A 46 -18.67 -0.68 6.40
C TYR A 46 -17.84 -0.35 5.16
N SER A 47 -16.84 -1.18 4.88
CA SER A 47 -15.92 -0.94 3.77
C SER A 47 -16.35 -1.64 2.48
N LEU A 48 -16.23 -0.96 1.33
CA LEU A 48 -16.56 -1.47 -0.02
C LEU A 48 -15.31 -2.01 -0.76
N VAL A 49 -14.27 -2.37 -0.01
CA VAL A 49 -12.88 -2.34 -0.49
C VAL A 49 -12.44 -3.52 -1.35
N ASP A 50 -13.09 -4.68 -1.20
CA ASP A 50 -12.79 -5.87 -2.00
C ASP A 50 -12.86 -5.60 -3.51
N ALA A 51 -13.70 -4.64 -3.94
CA ALA A 51 -13.90 -4.32 -5.35
C ALA A 51 -12.91 -3.29 -5.93
N THR A 52 -12.15 -2.54 -5.12
CA THR A 52 -11.59 -1.25 -5.58
C THR A 52 -10.07 -1.18 -5.68
N ILE A 53 -9.32 -1.86 -4.79
CA ILE A 53 -7.83 -1.81 -4.81
C ILE A 53 -7.18 -3.17 -5.10
N GLY A 54 -7.75 -4.26 -4.59
CA GLY A 54 -7.17 -5.60 -4.75
C GLY A 54 -7.27 -6.17 -6.18
N SER A 55 -8.15 -5.63 -7.02
CA SER A 55 -8.48 -6.19 -8.34
C SER A 55 -7.33 -6.15 -9.35
N ASN A 56 -6.34 -5.29 -9.14
CA ASN A 56 -5.19 -5.13 -10.04
C ASN A 56 -3.94 -5.89 -9.55
N LEU A 57 -4.03 -6.60 -8.42
CA LEU A 57 -2.93 -7.41 -7.90
C LEU A 57 -2.94 -8.79 -8.54
N THR A 58 -1.75 -9.31 -8.81
CA THR A 58 -1.58 -10.74 -9.04
C THR A 58 -1.89 -11.52 -7.76
N ASN A 59 -2.19 -12.81 -7.88
CA ASN A 59 -2.43 -13.66 -6.70
C ASN A 59 -1.25 -13.65 -5.72
N GLU A 60 -0.01 -13.64 -6.21
CA GLU A 60 1.18 -13.60 -5.36
C GLU A 60 1.30 -12.27 -4.59
N GLU A 61 1.03 -11.15 -5.25
CA GLU A 61 1.01 -9.83 -4.60
C GLU A 61 -0.11 -9.72 -3.57
N TYR A 62 -1.28 -10.24 -3.88
CA TYR A 62 -2.41 -10.28 -2.96
C TYR A 62 -2.06 -11.09 -1.71
N GLU A 63 -1.55 -12.31 -1.85
CA GLU A 63 -1.15 -13.14 -0.71
C GLU A 63 -0.02 -12.51 0.11
N ARG A 64 0.96 -11.90 -0.55
CA ARG A 64 2.02 -11.13 0.12
C ARG A 64 1.43 -9.98 0.95
N ALA A 65 0.48 -9.24 0.40
CA ALA A 65 -0.20 -8.17 1.14
C ALA A 65 -0.97 -8.72 2.36
N LYS A 66 -1.73 -9.81 2.18
CA LYS A 66 -2.50 -10.43 3.28
C LYS A 66 -1.59 -10.89 4.42
N SER A 67 -0.42 -11.45 4.11
CA SER A 67 0.55 -11.91 5.11
C SER A 67 1.06 -10.81 6.06
N GLN A 68 0.99 -9.54 5.63
CA GLN A 68 1.47 -8.38 6.39
C GLN A 68 0.42 -7.80 7.34
N LEU A 69 -0.87 -8.16 7.16
CA LEU A 69 -1.97 -7.55 7.91
C LEU A 69 -1.85 -7.75 9.42
N GLN A 70 -1.38 -8.92 9.85
CA GLN A 70 -1.16 -9.22 11.28
C GLN A 70 -0.18 -8.25 11.95
N VAL A 71 0.77 -7.71 11.20
CA VAL A 71 1.76 -6.73 11.70
C VAL A 71 1.25 -5.30 11.53
N LEU A 72 0.63 -5.00 10.39
CA LEU A 72 0.22 -3.63 10.04
C LEU A 72 -1.03 -3.19 10.80
N ARG A 73 -2.04 -4.06 10.97
CA ARG A 73 -3.31 -3.72 11.62
C ARG A 73 -3.14 -3.13 13.03
N PRO A 74 -2.43 -3.74 13.98
CA PRO A 74 -2.26 -3.15 15.31
C PRO A 74 -1.47 -1.84 15.31
N ARG A 75 -0.54 -1.66 14.35
CA ARG A 75 0.24 -0.42 14.21
C ARG A 75 -0.65 0.72 13.73
N ILE A 76 -1.44 0.47 12.69
CA ILE A 76 -2.37 1.46 12.15
C ILE A 76 -3.49 1.76 13.16
N ALA A 77 -4.04 0.74 13.83
CA ALA A 77 -5.01 0.95 14.91
C ALA A 77 -4.49 1.90 15.99
N LYS A 78 -3.23 1.77 16.38
CA LYS A 78 -2.59 2.71 17.33
C LYS A 78 -2.50 4.13 16.78
N THR A 79 -2.16 4.30 15.49
CA THR A 79 -2.14 5.62 14.84
C THR A 79 -3.54 6.26 14.79
N LEU A 80 -4.57 5.47 14.49
CA LEU A 80 -5.94 5.94 14.37
C LEU A 80 -6.63 6.17 15.72
N ALA A 81 -6.06 5.68 16.83
CA ALA A 81 -6.68 5.67 18.16
C ALA A 81 -7.12 7.05 18.66
N HIS A 82 -6.44 8.11 18.23
CA HIS A 82 -6.71 9.49 18.65
C HIS A 82 -7.67 10.25 17.70
N MET A 83 -8.13 9.62 16.63
CA MET A 83 -9.04 10.19 15.64
C MET A 83 -10.49 9.77 15.93
N SER A 84 -11.43 10.63 15.56
CA SER A 84 -12.84 10.22 15.42
C SER A 84 -13.00 9.15 14.33
N CYS A 85 -14.15 8.47 14.31
CA CYS A 85 -14.40 7.43 13.32
C CYS A 85 -14.41 7.97 11.88
N GLU A 86 -14.96 9.17 11.68
CA GLU A 86 -14.98 9.83 10.36
C GLU A 86 -13.57 10.22 9.91
N GLU A 87 -12.79 10.89 10.77
CA GLU A 87 -11.39 11.24 10.47
C GLU A 87 -10.52 10.01 10.20
N ALA A 88 -10.72 8.93 10.96
CA ALA A 88 -9.99 7.69 10.75
C ALA A 88 -10.36 7.03 9.41
N ALA A 89 -11.64 7.05 9.05
CA ALA A 89 -12.13 6.54 7.78
C ALA A 89 -11.62 7.38 6.60
N GLU A 90 -11.62 8.71 6.69
CA GLU A 90 -11.00 9.62 5.72
C GLU A 90 -9.51 9.35 5.54
N ALA A 91 -8.74 9.29 6.64
CA ALA A 91 -7.31 9.01 6.60
C ALA A 91 -7.00 7.65 5.94
N VAL A 92 -7.81 6.62 6.20
CA VAL A 92 -7.65 5.32 5.54
C VAL A 92 -8.00 5.38 4.06
N ALA A 93 -9.04 6.12 3.66
CA ALA A 93 -9.37 6.31 2.24
C ALA A 93 -8.21 6.97 1.46
N GLU A 94 -7.57 7.97 2.07
CA GLU A 94 -6.38 8.63 1.52
C GLU A 94 -5.19 7.67 1.36
N MET A 95 -4.97 6.74 2.30
CA MET A 95 -3.92 5.72 2.16
C MET A 95 -4.09 4.86 0.90
N GLY A 96 -5.33 4.61 0.51
CA GLY A 96 -5.68 3.88 -0.72
C GLY A 96 -5.66 4.76 -1.98
N GLY A 97 -5.50 6.08 -1.85
CA GLY A 97 -5.68 7.03 -2.95
C GLY A 97 -7.11 7.07 -3.48
N LEU A 98 -8.09 6.71 -2.64
CA LEU A 98 -9.49 6.65 -3.02
C LEU A 98 -10.31 7.75 -2.35
N PRO A 99 -11.35 8.28 -3.01
CA PRO A 99 -12.32 9.13 -2.35
C PRO A 99 -13.01 8.37 -1.20
N TYR A 100 -13.30 9.07 -0.11
CA TYR A 100 -13.99 8.51 1.07
C TYR A 100 -15.24 7.68 0.72
N LEU A 101 -16.13 8.23 -0.13
CA LEU A 101 -17.37 7.58 -0.56
C LEU A 101 -17.16 6.36 -1.49
N LYS A 102 -15.93 6.10 -1.95
CA LYS A 102 -15.55 4.87 -2.66
C LYS A 102 -15.11 3.75 -1.71
N VAL A 103 -14.78 4.10 -0.47
CA VAL A 103 -14.27 3.19 0.54
C VAL A 103 -15.33 2.87 1.59
N TRP A 104 -16.13 3.86 1.98
CA TRP A 104 -17.00 3.76 3.15
C TRP A 104 -18.47 3.96 2.81
N GLU A 105 -19.31 3.13 3.40
CA GLU A 105 -20.75 3.34 3.51
C GLU A 105 -21.12 3.49 5.00
N ARG A 106 -21.85 4.56 5.33
CA ARG A 106 -22.34 4.83 6.68
C ARG A 106 -23.72 4.20 6.84
N ARG A 107 -23.91 3.41 7.90
CA ARG A 107 -25.21 2.85 8.26
C ARG A 107 -26.17 3.88 8.83
#